data_AF-A0A536D6M7-F1
#
_entry.id   AF-A0A536D6M7-F1
#
_cell.length_a   1.000
_cell.length_b   1.000
_cell.length_c   1.000
_cell.angle_alpha   90.00
_cell.angle_beta   90.00
_cell.angle_gamma   90.00
#
_symmetry.space_group_name_H-M   'P 1'
#
loop_
_entity.id
_entity.type
_entity.pdbx_description
1 polymer ?
#
loop_
_entity_poly.entity_id
_entity_poly.type
_entity_poly.pdbx_seq_one_letter_code
_entity_poly.pdbx_strand_id
1 'polypeptide(L)'
;MPETGERPNRSVRLIFLAMCIAAGVLAPAAALAHVKWFTDPAAHPLRVDVILSDRTLLWINSSAVAVLVLAGIRRLVGRRVGSDSPLLRRMARGAPTILAIKAAIGLVAAATRPALLAVNLPLSMNSLGLGLVAAELAIALCFITGVADWLGGLALIALVLLTALLASPFDALEQVLWAGIGVVVLVIGRTAVDGGQARWWFQRRDPTWARRAVSMLRVAMGVSLIAVALTEKIWNPDLGLAFLADRPELNVFHGALGIPWFTDDLFVLSAGLTEAAIGAMLISGIMPRLVILGMWLPFHLGIPVLPAQELIGHLPIFGVMYLLFVRGSGEAQRASLPSRRAAIPERRTRIVIVGGGFGGVTTAEHLERVFGNDRSVVVTLISDNNAMVFTPFLPDVAAGRLEPTAISTSLRARLRHTIVMRGRVTGIDLEHRGVQVALDDSVDEVPFDHLVLGLGAVPNYHGSQTIAEEAFDFKTLGDAVRIRNHLIDLFERADREPDAEVRRALLTVVVAGGGFAGVELAGALN
;
A
#
# COMPACT_ATOMS: atom_id res chain seq x y z
N MET A 1 -35.19 49.37 -8.63
CA MET A 1 -35.94 48.11 -8.52
C MET A 1 -35.56 47.21 -9.70
N PRO A 2 -35.05 45.99 -9.47
CA PRO A 2 -34.99 44.96 -10.49
C PRO A 2 -36.15 43.97 -10.34
N GLU A 3 -36.70 43.52 -11.47
CA GLU A 3 -37.65 42.41 -11.58
C GLU A 3 -36.94 41.05 -11.58
N THR A 4 -37.60 40.11 -10.91
CA THR A 4 -37.24 38.72 -10.67
C THR A 4 -37.66 37.82 -11.83
N GLY A 5 -36.70 37.22 -12.54
CA GLY A 5 -36.91 36.01 -13.33
C GLY A 5 -36.49 34.79 -12.52
N GLU A 6 -37.48 34.05 -11.99
CA GLU A 6 -37.27 32.84 -11.21
C GLU A 6 -36.57 31.75 -12.03
N ARG A 7 -35.34 31.43 -11.63
CA ARG A 7 -34.66 30.16 -11.96
C ARG A 7 -34.94 29.17 -10.83
N PRO A 8 -35.14 27.87 -11.13
CA PRO A 8 -35.48 26.88 -10.13
C PRO A 8 -34.42 26.79 -9.01
N ASN A 9 -34.96 26.71 -7.81
CA ASN A 9 -34.39 27.10 -6.52
C ASN A 9 -33.05 26.42 -6.19
N ARG A 10 -31.98 27.21 -6.01
CA ARG A 10 -30.67 26.75 -5.49
C ARG A 10 -30.81 26.02 -4.15
N SER A 11 -31.85 26.31 -3.38
CA SER A 11 -32.17 25.66 -2.11
C SER A 11 -32.57 24.20 -2.29
N VAL A 12 -33.23 23.81 -3.39
CA VAL A 12 -33.59 22.40 -3.64
C VAL A 12 -32.37 21.56 -4.02
N ARG A 13 -31.39 22.14 -4.74
CA ARG A 13 -30.10 21.48 -5.01
C ARG A 13 -29.22 21.37 -3.77
N LEU A 14 -29.30 22.36 -2.87
CA LEU A 14 -28.60 22.31 -1.57
C LEU A 14 -29.26 21.31 -0.61
N ILE A 15 -30.59 21.22 -0.61
CA ILE A 15 -31.37 20.25 0.18
C ILE A 15 -31.15 18.82 -0.35
N PHE A 16 -31.08 18.63 -1.67
CA PHE A 16 -30.77 17.32 -2.27
C PHE A 16 -29.31 16.90 -2.03
N LEU A 17 -28.36 17.85 -2.09
CA LEU A 17 -26.95 17.61 -1.74
C LEU A 17 -26.78 17.35 -0.22
N ALA A 18 -27.56 18.05 0.62
CA ALA A 18 -27.65 17.79 2.05
C ALA A 18 -28.32 16.45 2.36
N MET A 19 -29.32 16.00 1.58
CA MET A 19 -29.92 14.66 1.69
C MET A 19 -28.98 13.55 1.23
N CYS A 20 -28.16 13.78 0.19
CA CYS A 20 -27.14 12.82 -0.23
C CYS A 20 -25.95 12.74 0.74
N ILE A 21 -25.62 13.83 1.45
CA ILE A 21 -24.68 13.80 2.58
C ILE A 21 -25.36 13.20 3.82
N ALA A 22 -26.67 13.43 4.00
CA ALA A 22 -27.47 12.82 5.05
C ALA A 22 -27.67 11.32 4.85
N ALA A 23 -27.57 10.75 3.64
CA ALA A 23 -27.50 9.29 3.48
C ALA A 23 -26.24 8.67 4.11
N GLY A 24 -25.16 9.47 4.29
CA GLY A 24 -23.97 9.08 5.05
C GLY A 24 -23.94 9.57 6.51
N VAL A 25 -24.88 10.42 6.92
CA VAL A 25 -24.96 11.03 8.28
C VAL A 25 -26.24 10.61 9.04
N LEU A 26 -27.21 9.98 8.36
CA LEU A 26 -28.42 9.35 8.92
C LEU A 26 -28.33 7.81 8.92
N ALA A 27 -27.18 7.24 8.59
CA ALA A 27 -26.93 5.83 8.87
C ALA A 27 -27.01 5.66 10.40
N PRO A 28 -27.92 4.83 10.94
CA PRO A 28 -28.04 4.73 12.39
C PRO A 28 -26.72 4.19 12.94
N ALA A 29 -26.11 4.88 13.89
CA ALA A 29 -24.74 4.58 14.29
C ALA A 29 -24.59 3.24 15.05
N ALA A 30 -25.69 2.74 15.62
CA ALA A 30 -25.83 1.43 16.23
C ALA A 30 -26.31 0.33 15.24
N ALA A 31 -26.56 0.69 13.97
CA ALA A 31 -27.06 -0.20 12.92
C ALA A 31 -26.06 -1.26 12.48
N LEU A 32 -24.77 -1.02 12.66
CA LEU A 32 -23.71 -1.91 12.16
C LEU A 32 -23.37 -3.04 13.13
N ALA A 33 -24.21 -3.25 14.15
CA ALA A 33 -24.01 -4.32 15.10
C ALA A 33 -24.14 -5.69 14.42
N HIS A 34 -23.26 -6.61 14.82
CA HIS A 34 -23.40 -8.02 14.50
C HIS A 34 -24.49 -8.63 15.40
N VAL A 35 -25.70 -8.70 14.88
CA VAL A 35 -26.91 -9.12 15.59
C VAL A 35 -26.75 -10.55 16.11
N LYS A 36 -26.13 -11.43 15.32
CA LYS A 36 -25.84 -12.83 15.68
C LYS A 36 -24.90 -12.98 16.89
N TRP A 37 -24.21 -11.92 17.32
CA TRP A 37 -23.33 -11.98 18.50
C TRP A 37 -24.09 -11.75 19.81
N PHE A 38 -25.30 -11.19 19.75
CA PHE A 38 -26.11 -10.83 20.90
C PHE A 38 -27.41 -11.62 20.98
N THR A 39 -27.97 -12.00 19.83
CA THR A 39 -29.22 -12.73 19.73
C THR A 39 -28.98 -14.10 19.11
N ASP A 40 -29.57 -15.14 19.70
CA ASP A 40 -29.42 -16.51 19.22
C ASP A 40 -30.05 -16.68 17.83
N PRO A 41 -29.25 -16.94 16.77
CA PRO A 41 -29.77 -17.14 15.43
C PRO A 41 -30.62 -18.42 15.29
N ALA A 42 -30.47 -19.40 16.19
CA ALA A 42 -31.30 -20.61 16.15
C ALA A 42 -32.78 -20.33 16.48
N ALA A 43 -33.04 -19.29 17.29
CA ALA A 43 -34.39 -18.85 17.62
C ALA A 43 -35.06 -18.05 16.48
N HIS A 44 -34.27 -17.53 15.54
CA HIS A 44 -34.73 -16.70 14.43
C HIS A 44 -34.10 -17.18 13.11
N PRO A 45 -34.58 -18.29 12.52
CA PRO A 45 -33.98 -18.88 11.32
C PRO A 45 -34.18 -17.98 10.09
N LEU A 46 -33.24 -18.06 9.14
CA LEU A 46 -33.27 -17.29 7.89
C LEU A 46 -34.55 -17.58 7.09
N ARG A 47 -35.25 -16.52 6.67
CA ARG A 47 -36.50 -16.63 5.92
C ARG A 47 -36.24 -16.66 4.42
N VAL A 48 -36.31 -17.85 3.82
CA VAL A 48 -36.05 -18.07 2.38
C VAL A 48 -37.10 -17.37 1.50
N ASP A 49 -38.32 -17.21 1.99
CA ASP A 49 -39.41 -16.47 1.33
C ASP A 49 -39.09 -14.98 1.15
N VAL A 50 -38.29 -14.40 2.05
CA VAL A 50 -37.91 -12.98 2.01
C VAL A 50 -36.80 -12.72 0.99
N ILE A 51 -36.11 -13.75 0.49
CA ILE A 51 -35.01 -13.60 -0.48
C ILE A 51 -35.49 -12.95 -1.78
N LEU A 52 -36.71 -13.23 -2.23
CA LEU A 52 -37.30 -12.63 -3.43
C LEU A 52 -38.26 -11.47 -3.12
N SER A 53 -38.18 -10.89 -1.92
CA SER A 53 -39.05 -9.80 -1.48
C SER A 53 -38.62 -8.42 -2.00
N ASP A 54 -39.51 -7.44 -1.82
CA ASP A 54 -39.24 -6.01 -2.07
C ASP A 54 -38.02 -5.50 -1.28
N ARG A 55 -37.69 -6.12 -0.13
CA ARG A 55 -36.49 -5.76 0.64
C ARG A 55 -35.20 -6.08 -0.11
N THR A 56 -35.15 -7.22 -0.79
CA THR A 56 -34.01 -7.60 -1.64
C THR A 56 -33.92 -6.68 -2.85
N LEU A 57 -35.05 -6.38 -3.50
CA LEU A 57 -35.06 -5.42 -4.61
C LEU A 57 -34.61 -4.02 -4.16
N LEU A 58 -35.03 -3.58 -2.98
CA LEU A 58 -34.62 -2.29 -2.41
C LEU A 58 -33.12 -2.24 -2.14
N TRP A 59 -32.54 -3.33 -1.63
CA TRP A 59 -31.09 -3.49 -1.49
C TRP A 59 -30.36 -3.39 -2.83
N ILE A 60 -30.77 -4.16 -3.86
CA ILE A 60 -30.11 -4.14 -5.18
C ILE A 60 -30.10 -2.71 -5.74
N ASN A 61 -31.26 -2.06 -5.68
CA ASN A 61 -31.43 -0.71 -6.20
C ASN A 61 -30.63 0.33 -5.39
N SER A 62 -30.66 0.27 -4.06
CA SER A 62 -29.93 1.21 -3.20
C SER A 62 -28.41 1.06 -3.33
N SER A 63 -27.90 -0.18 -3.40
CA SER A 63 -26.49 -0.46 -3.69
C SER A 63 -26.08 0.04 -5.07
N ALA A 64 -26.91 -0.16 -6.10
CA ALA A 64 -26.64 0.35 -7.44
C ALA A 64 -26.59 1.89 -7.47
N VAL A 65 -27.54 2.55 -6.82
CA VAL A 65 -27.58 4.01 -6.67
C VAL A 65 -26.35 4.51 -5.91
N ALA A 66 -25.96 3.88 -4.80
CA ALA A 66 -24.78 4.26 -4.03
C ALA A 66 -23.49 4.19 -4.87
N VAL A 67 -23.31 3.11 -5.66
CA VAL A 67 -22.18 2.96 -6.58
C VAL A 67 -22.22 4.02 -7.68
N LEU A 68 -23.39 4.33 -8.25
CA LEU A 68 -23.55 5.38 -9.26
C LEU A 68 -23.26 6.78 -8.72
N VAL A 69 -23.73 7.09 -7.51
CA VAL A 69 -23.43 8.35 -6.80
C VAL A 69 -21.93 8.47 -6.57
N LEU A 70 -21.29 7.43 -6.05
CA LEU A 70 -19.84 7.41 -5.84
C LEU A 70 -19.06 7.57 -7.16
N ALA A 71 -19.53 6.96 -8.24
CA ALA A 71 -18.98 7.15 -9.58
C ALA A 71 -19.17 8.60 -10.08
N GLY A 72 -20.32 9.22 -9.80
CA GLY A 72 -20.60 10.62 -10.08
C GLY A 72 -19.67 11.57 -9.32
N ILE A 73 -19.51 11.35 -8.01
CA ILE A 73 -18.56 12.10 -7.16
C ILE A 73 -17.15 11.97 -7.71
N ARG A 74 -16.72 10.76 -8.10
CA ARG A 74 -15.40 10.55 -8.73
C ARG A 74 -15.23 11.37 -10.00
N ARG A 75 -16.27 11.50 -10.83
CA ARG A 75 -16.23 12.33 -12.04
C ARG A 75 -16.12 13.82 -11.72
N LEU A 76 -16.80 14.30 -10.67
CA LEU A 76 -16.79 15.70 -10.26
C LEU A 76 -15.49 16.13 -9.57
N VAL A 77 -14.97 15.33 -8.64
CA VAL A 77 -13.78 15.67 -7.85
C VAL A 77 -12.47 15.33 -8.59
N GLY A 78 -12.55 14.53 -9.66
CA GLY A 78 -11.40 14.07 -10.43
C GLY A 78 -10.48 13.14 -9.62
N ARG A 79 -9.28 12.88 -10.14
CA ARG A 79 -8.29 11.95 -9.53
C ARG A 79 -7.58 12.50 -8.27
N ARG A 80 -7.93 13.70 -7.79
CA ARG A 80 -7.17 14.39 -6.72
C ARG A 80 -7.41 13.82 -5.32
N VAL A 81 -8.48 13.05 -5.10
CA VAL A 81 -8.77 12.41 -3.80
C VAL A 81 -7.94 11.14 -3.66
N GLY A 82 -6.70 11.31 -3.22
CA GLY A 82 -5.78 10.20 -2.98
C GLY A 82 -4.29 10.56 -3.01
N SER A 83 -3.93 11.82 -2.77
CA SER A 83 -2.54 12.27 -2.79
C SER A 83 -1.66 11.39 -1.90
N ASP A 84 -0.55 10.91 -2.44
CA ASP A 84 0.53 10.23 -1.72
C ASP A 84 1.17 11.18 -0.70
N SER A 85 0.50 11.37 0.44
CA SER A 85 0.99 12.23 1.49
C SER A 85 2.14 11.54 2.25
N PRO A 86 3.13 12.31 2.74
CA PRO A 86 4.19 11.76 3.60
C PRO A 86 3.63 11.03 4.83
N LEU A 87 2.50 11.50 5.37
CA LEU A 87 1.80 10.88 6.49
C LEU A 87 1.28 9.49 6.13
N LEU A 88 0.58 9.34 5.01
CA LEU A 88 0.06 8.03 4.57
C LEU A 88 1.19 7.02 4.32
N ARG A 89 2.33 7.46 3.77
CA ARG A 89 3.51 6.60 3.61
C ARG A 89 4.08 6.13 4.94
N ARG A 90 4.13 6.99 5.96
CA ARG A 90 4.58 6.60 7.31
C ARG A 90 3.62 5.59 7.94
N MET A 91 2.31 5.84 7.85
CA MET A 91 1.27 4.93 8.34
C MET A 91 1.28 3.58 7.62
N ALA A 92 1.58 3.55 6.32
CA ALA A 92 1.60 2.32 5.53
C ALA A 92 2.68 1.31 5.94
N ARG A 93 3.77 1.74 6.59
CA ARG A 93 4.89 0.86 7.01
C ARG A 93 4.46 -0.19 8.05
N GLY A 94 3.54 0.16 8.95
CA GLY A 94 3.04 -0.74 9.99
C GLY A 94 1.70 -1.41 9.66
N ALA A 95 1.12 -1.12 8.50
CA ALA A 95 -0.25 -1.51 8.20
C ALA A 95 -0.50 -3.03 8.13
N PRO A 96 0.38 -3.85 7.51
CA PRO A 96 0.26 -5.31 7.57
C PRO A 96 0.40 -5.85 8.99
N THR A 97 1.26 -5.24 9.81
CA THR A 97 1.45 -5.62 11.21
C THR A 97 0.22 -5.33 12.05
N ILE A 98 -0.37 -4.13 11.91
CA ILE A 98 -1.61 -3.74 12.59
C ILE A 98 -2.75 -4.68 12.19
N LEU A 99 -2.87 -5.01 10.90
CA LEU A 99 -3.86 -5.97 10.42
C LEU A 99 -3.67 -7.34 11.07
N ALA A 100 -2.45 -7.89 11.05
CA ALA A 100 -2.17 -9.21 11.60
C ALA A 100 -2.41 -9.27 13.12
N ILE A 101 -1.97 -8.26 13.88
CA ILE A 101 -2.18 -8.20 15.34
C ILE A 101 -3.67 -8.13 15.67
N LYS A 102 -4.43 -7.25 14.99
CA LYS A 102 -5.87 -7.11 15.25
C LYS A 102 -6.65 -8.37 14.87
N ALA A 103 -6.26 -9.04 13.79
CA ALA A 103 -6.83 -10.33 13.42
C ALA A 103 -6.50 -11.42 14.46
N ALA A 104 -5.27 -11.45 14.98
CA ALA A 104 -4.86 -12.41 16.00
C ALA A 104 -5.65 -12.25 17.31
N ILE A 105 -5.91 -11.00 17.74
CA ILE A 105 -6.73 -10.74 18.93
C ILE A 105 -8.15 -11.29 18.72
N GLY A 106 -8.73 -11.10 17.54
CA GLY A 106 -10.04 -11.68 17.19
C GLY A 106 -10.06 -13.21 17.28
N LEU A 107 -9.03 -13.89 16.73
CA LEU A 107 -8.89 -15.35 16.81
C LEU A 107 -8.71 -15.84 18.24
N VAL A 108 -7.88 -15.16 19.05
CA VAL A 108 -7.71 -15.50 20.48
C VAL A 108 -9.03 -15.35 21.22
N ALA A 109 -9.79 -14.29 20.95
CA ALA A 109 -11.09 -14.09 21.57
C ALA A 109 -12.10 -15.19 21.18
N ALA A 110 -12.16 -15.58 19.91
CA ALA A 110 -12.97 -16.71 19.45
C ALA A 110 -12.56 -18.02 20.16
N ALA A 111 -11.27 -18.25 20.35
CA ALA A 111 -10.78 -19.41 21.10
C ALA A 111 -11.16 -19.42 22.59
N THR A 112 -11.35 -18.25 23.23
CA THR A 112 -11.81 -18.20 24.65
C THR A 112 -13.25 -18.66 24.85
N ARG A 113 -14.07 -18.58 23.80
CA ARG A 113 -15.44 -19.10 23.76
C ARG A 113 -15.53 -20.02 22.56
N PRO A 114 -15.12 -21.30 22.69
CA PRO A 114 -14.75 -22.19 21.59
C PRO A 114 -15.69 -22.05 20.39
N ALA A 115 -15.30 -21.18 19.47
CA ALA A 115 -16.07 -20.77 18.30
C ALA A 115 -15.11 -20.57 17.15
N LEU A 116 -15.56 -20.88 15.94
CA LEU A 116 -14.75 -20.90 14.74
C LEU A 116 -14.79 -19.53 14.06
N LEU A 117 -13.67 -18.80 14.10
CA LEU A 117 -13.41 -17.47 13.52
C LEU A 117 -14.25 -16.32 14.10
N ALA A 118 -15.50 -16.58 14.45
CA ALA A 118 -16.45 -15.62 15.00
C ALA A 118 -17.36 -16.30 16.04
N VAL A 119 -17.88 -15.50 16.97
CA VAL A 119 -18.65 -16.02 18.12
C VAL A 119 -19.95 -16.72 17.70
N ASN A 120 -20.51 -16.39 16.54
CA ASN A 120 -21.73 -17.00 16.00
C ASN A 120 -21.52 -18.40 15.39
N LEU A 121 -20.31 -18.95 15.40
CA LEU A 121 -19.99 -20.30 14.94
C LEU A 121 -19.49 -21.17 16.11
N PRO A 122 -20.33 -21.54 17.08
CA PRO A 122 -19.91 -22.31 18.25
C PRO A 122 -19.36 -23.68 17.85
N LEU A 123 -18.26 -24.08 18.47
CA LEU A 123 -17.64 -25.39 18.29
C LEU A 123 -18.05 -26.33 19.42
N SER A 124 -18.37 -27.57 19.07
CA SER A 124 -18.55 -28.64 20.04
C SER A 124 -17.20 -29.00 20.68
N MET A 125 -17.18 -29.24 21.99
CA MET A 125 -15.98 -29.64 22.75
C MET A 125 -15.59 -31.12 22.55
N ASN A 126 -15.58 -31.57 21.29
CA ASN A 126 -15.05 -32.85 20.86
C ASN A 126 -13.61 -32.69 20.31
N SER A 127 -12.98 -33.78 19.92
CA SER A 127 -11.60 -33.77 19.38
C SER A 127 -11.43 -32.85 18.18
N LEU A 128 -12.44 -32.77 17.30
CA LEU A 128 -12.44 -31.88 16.14
C LEU A 128 -12.51 -30.41 16.57
N GLY A 129 -13.43 -30.03 17.46
CA GLY A 129 -13.56 -28.65 17.94
C GLY A 129 -12.32 -28.19 18.71
N LEU A 130 -11.74 -29.03 19.57
CA LEU A 130 -10.47 -28.74 20.23
C LEU A 130 -9.32 -28.56 19.24
N GLY A 131 -9.28 -29.38 18.17
CA GLY A 131 -8.31 -29.24 17.09
C GLY A 131 -8.44 -27.92 16.34
N LEU A 132 -9.66 -27.44 16.09
CA LEU A 132 -9.92 -26.16 15.44
C LEU A 132 -9.53 -24.97 16.34
N VAL A 133 -9.87 -25.00 17.63
CA VAL A 133 -9.44 -23.99 18.61
C VAL A 133 -7.91 -23.94 18.68
N ALA A 134 -7.24 -25.09 18.72
CA ALA A 134 -5.78 -25.15 18.71
C ALA A 134 -5.18 -24.57 17.42
N ALA A 135 -5.80 -24.83 16.27
CA ALA A 135 -5.38 -24.25 14.99
C ALA A 135 -5.52 -22.72 14.97
N GLU A 136 -6.61 -22.17 15.50
CA GLU A 136 -6.81 -20.72 15.62
C GLU A 136 -5.77 -20.05 16.51
N LEU A 137 -5.47 -20.65 17.67
CA LEU A 137 -4.43 -20.17 18.57
C LEU A 137 -3.04 -20.24 17.92
N ALA A 138 -2.75 -21.29 17.15
CA ALA A 138 -1.50 -21.41 16.40
C ALA A 138 -1.38 -20.32 15.31
N ILE A 139 -2.46 -20.04 14.57
CA ILE A 139 -2.51 -18.95 13.58
C ILE A 139 -2.30 -17.59 14.29
N ALA A 140 -3.00 -17.36 15.40
CA ALA A 140 -2.86 -16.14 16.18
C ALA A 140 -1.43 -15.95 16.68
N LEU A 141 -0.77 -17.01 17.17
CA LEU A 141 0.63 -16.97 17.58
C LEU A 141 1.56 -16.61 16.42
N CYS A 142 1.35 -17.17 15.23
CA CYS A 142 2.10 -16.81 14.02
C CYS A 142 1.94 -15.31 13.68
N PHE A 143 0.73 -14.77 13.84
CA PHE A 143 0.43 -13.36 13.56
C PHE A 143 0.95 -12.41 14.67
N ILE A 144 0.99 -12.83 15.93
CA ILE A 144 1.51 -12.00 17.03
C ILE A 144 3.04 -11.95 16.99
N THR A 145 3.67 -13.12 16.83
CA THR A 145 5.15 -13.25 16.83
C THR A 145 5.76 -12.83 15.49
N GLY A 146 5.06 -13.10 14.38
CA GLY A 146 5.62 -12.99 13.02
C GLY A 146 6.44 -14.19 12.61
N VAL A 147 6.58 -15.21 13.47
CA VAL A 147 7.25 -16.47 13.14
C VAL A 147 6.31 -17.29 12.27
N ALA A 148 6.81 -17.76 11.13
CA ALA A 148 6.03 -18.58 10.18
C ALA A 148 4.67 -17.96 9.79
N ASP A 149 4.58 -16.64 9.74
CA ASP A 149 3.36 -15.88 9.43
C ASP A 149 2.74 -16.24 8.07
N TRP A 150 3.54 -16.68 7.09
CA TRP A 150 3.03 -17.23 5.82
C TRP A 150 2.27 -18.55 6.00
N LEU A 151 2.71 -19.43 6.91
CA LEU A 151 1.96 -20.64 7.26
C LEU A 151 0.68 -20.26 8.00
N GLY A 152 0.74 -19.29 8.91
CA GLY A 152 -0.45 -18.74 9.55
C GLY A 152 -1.46 -18.19 8.54
N GLY A 153 -1.00 -17.46 7.53
CA GLY A 153 -1.85 -16.92 6.46
C GLY A 153 -2.49 -18.01 5.60
N LEU A 154 -1.71 -19.06 5.25
CA LEU A 154 -2.21 -20.22 4.51
C LEU A 154 -3.21 -21.04 5.34
N ALA A 155 -2.90 -21.28 6.61
CA ALA A 155 -3.76 -22.00 7.55
C ALA A 155 -5.08 -21.24 7.78
N LEU A 156 -5.06 -19.90 7.86
CA LEU A 156 -6.27 -19.10 7.97
C LEU A 156 -7.17 -19.23 6.74
N ILE A 157 -6.60 -19.23 5.52
CA ILE A 157 -7.36 -19.47 4.29
C ILE A 157 -7.99 -20.88 4.32
N ALA A 158 -7.21 -21.89 4.70
CA ALA A 158 -7.69 -23.27 4.81
C ALA A 158 -8.80 -23.40 5.85
N LEU A 159 -8.70 -22.70 6.98
CA LEU A 159 -9.71 -22.69 8.04
C LEU A 159 -11.04 -22.09 7.54
N VAL A 160 -10.98 -21.00 6.77
CA VAL A 160 -12.19 -20.43 6.12
C VAL A 160 -12.79 -21.39 5.11
N LEU A 161 -11.99 -22.06 4.28
CA LEU A 161 -12.50 -23.07 3.36
C LEU A 161 -13.15 -24.25 4.09
N LEU A 162 -12.60 -24.64 5.24
CA LEU A 162 -13.19 -25.67 6.09
C LEU A 162 -14.52 -25.22 6.70
N THR A 163 -14.69 -23.94 7.03
CA THR A 163 -15.99 -23.43 7.51
C THR A 163 -17.11 -23.64 6.49
N ALA A 164 -16.81 -23.56 5.18
CA ALA A 164 -17.80 -23.85 4.13
C ALA A 164 -18.25 -25.31 4.07
N LEU A 165 -17.51 -26.23 4.72
CA LEU A 165 -17.87 -27.65 4.85
C LEU A 165 -18.58 -27.95 6.18
N LEU A 166 -18.37 -27.12 7.20
CA LEU A 166 -18.85 -27.36 8.57
C LEU A 166 -20.06 -26.51 8.95
N ALA A 167 -20.29 -25.39 8.26
CA ALA A 167 -21.34 -24.43 8.54
C ALA A 167 -22.23 -24.20 7.31
N SER A 168 -23.31 -23.41 7.46
CA SER A 168 -24.17 -23.06 6.34
C SER A 168 -23.40 -22.23 5.29
N PRO A 169 -23.79 -22.28 4.00
CA PRO A 169 -23.16 -21.46 2.96
C PRO A 169 -23.19 -19.96 3.28
N PHE A 170 -24.21 -19.50 4.00
CA PHE A 170 -24.37 -18.10 4.41
C PHE A 170 -23.40 -17.72 5.54
N ASP A 171 -23.25 -18.57 6.56
CA ASP A 171 -22.29 -18.31 7.63
C ASP A 171 -20.85 -18.38 7.10
N ALA A 172 -20.56 -19.26 6.15
CA ALA A 172 -19.26 -19.31 5.48
C ALA A 172 -18.95 -18.04 4.67
N LEU A 173 -19.97 -17.44 4.02
CA LEU A 173 -19.82 -16.17 3.29
C LEU A 173 -19.47 -15.00 4.23
N GLU A 174 -20.01 -14.99 5.45
CA GLU A 174 -19.67 -13.98 6.47
C GLU A 174 -18.17 -14.06 6.84
N GLN A 175 -17.58 -15.26 6.83
CA GLN A 175 -16.17 -15.48 7.18
C GLN A 175 -15.16 -15.17 6.04
N VAL A 176 -15.61 -14.81 4.84
CA VAL A 176 -14.72 -14.56 3.68
C VAL A 176 -13.68 -13.47 3.96
N LEU A 177 -13.98 -12.51 4.85
CA LEU A 177 -13.01 -11.49 5.30
C LEU A 177 -11.71 -12.12 5.83
N TRP A 178 -11.81 -13.18 6.64
CA TRP A 178 -10.66 -13.87 7.22
C TRP A 178 -9.73 -14.46 6.15
N ALA A 179 -10.29 -14.97 5.05
CA ALA A 179 -9.49 -15.45 3.93
C ALA A 179 -8.76 -14.29 3.24
N GLY A 180 -9.41 -13.12 3.10
CA GLY A 180 -8.77 -11.90 2.62
C GLY A 180 -7.58 -11.46 3.49
N ILE A 181 -7.72 -11.56 4.82
CA ILE A 181 -6.63 -11.28 5.77
C ILE A 181 -5.49 -12.28 5.58
N GLY A 182 -5.81 -13.57 5.50
CA GLY A 182 -4.84 -14.64 5.25
C GLY A 182 -4.05 -14.43 3.95
N VAL A 183 -4.73 -14.02 2.87
CA VAL A 183 -4.08 -13.68 1.58
C VAL A 183 -3.09 -12.52 1.74
N VAL A 184 -3.46 -11.47 2.47
CA VAL A 184 -2.55 -10.33 2.69
C VAL A 184 -1.33 -10.73 3.50
N VAL A 185 -1.49 -11.50 4.59
CA VAL A 185 -0.36 -11.95 5.41
C VAL A 185 0.53 -12.95 4.65
N LEU A 186 -0.07 -13.83 3.84
CA LEU A 186 0.66 -14.77 2.99
C LEU A 186 1.48 -14.04 1.91
N VAL A 187 0.87 -13.11 1.19
CA VAL A 187 1.49 -12.45 0.01
C VAL A 187 2.43 -11.31 0.41
N ILE A 188 2.02 -10.43 1.33
CA ILE A 188 2.78 -9.24 1.72
C ILE A 188 3.68 -9.53 2.92
N GLY A 189 3.21 -10.35 3.87
CA GLY A 189 3.93 -10.62 5.12
C GLY A 189 3.62 -9.59 6.20
N ARG A 190 3.71 -10.04 7.45
CA ARG A 190 3.44 -9.20 8.63
C ARG A 190 4.51 -8.14 8.85
N THR A 191 5.77 -8.51 8.65
CA THR A 191 6.97 -7.70 8.98
C THR A 191 7.44 -6.82 7.83
N ALA A 192 6.67 -6.72 6.75
CA ALA A 192 7.05 -5.95 5.57
C ALA A 192 7.14 -4.45 5.89
N VAL A 193 8.37 -3.96 6.12
CA VAL A 193 8.67 -2.56 6.52
C VAL A 193 8.26 -1.54 5.45
N ASP A 194 8.33 -1.91 4.17
CA ASP A 194 7.82 -1.07 3.08
C ASP A 194 6.40 -1.44 2.65
N GLY A 195 5.90 -2.61 3.08
CA GLY A 195 4.56 -3.18 2.85
C GLY A 195 4.06 -3.25 1.40
N GLY A 196 4.70 -2.59 0.44
CA GLY A 196 4.24 -2.46 -0.95
C GLY A 196 4.76 -3.57 -1.85
N GLN A 197 5.69 -4.38 -1.34
CA GLN A 197 6.30 -5.49 -2.06
C GLN A 197 5.75 -6.80 -1.49
N ALA A 198 5.37 -7.70 -2.40
CA ALA A 198 5.05 -9.07 -2.01
C ALA A 198 6.34 -9.78 -1.58
N ARG A 199 6.23 -10.86 -0.81
CA ARG A 199 7.38 -11.74 -0.53
C ARG A 199 8.09 -12.13 -1.83
N TRP A 200 9.40 -12.33 -1.74
CA TRP A 200 10.29 -12.52 -2.90
C TRP A 200 9.77 -13.55 -3.93
N TRP A 201 9.23 -14.69 -3.46
CA TRP A 201 8.69 -15.76 -4.31
C TRP A 201 7.42 -15.40 -5.10
N PHE A 202 6.61 -14.45 -4.61
CA PHE A 202 5.46 -13.90 -5.33
C PHE A 202 5.93 -12.79 -6.28
N GLN A 203 6.85 -11.95 -5.81
CA GLN A 203 7.41 -10.84 -6.58
C GLN A 203 8.17 -11.31 -7.82
N ARG A 204 8.90 -12.43 -7.74
CA ARG A 204 9.62 -13.04 -8.88
C ARG A 204 8.68 -13.53 -9.98
N ARG A 205 7.45 -13.93 -9.64
CA ARG A 205 6.44 -14.37 -10.62
C ARG A 205 5.68 -13.21 -11.24
N ASP A 206 5.17 -12.30 -10.41
CA ASP A 206 4.39 -11.15 -10.86
C ASP A 206 4.49 -10.02 -9.81
N PRO A 207 5.05 -8.84 -10.15
CA PRO A 207 5.18 -7.73 -9.21
C PRO A 207 3.84 -7.14 -8.77
N THR A 208 2.72 -7.53 -9.40
CA THR A 208 1.37 -7.03 -9.07
C THR A 208 0.69 -7.77 -7.93
N TRP A 209 1.26 -8.87 -7.42
CA TRP A 209 0.65 -9.69 -6.36
C TRP A 209 0.29 -8.90 -5.09
N ALA A 210 1.12 -7.95 -4.65
CA ALA A 210 0.79 -7.11 -3.50
C ALA A 210 -0.48 -6.27 -3.73
N ARG A 211 -0.66 -5.72 -4.94
CA ARG A 211 -1.88 -4.97 -5.31
C ARG A 211 -3.10 -5.88 -5.43
N ARG A 212 -2.92 -7.09 -5.97
CA ARG A 212 -3.98 -8.09 -6.05
C ARG A 212 -4.43 -8.51 -4.66
N ALA A 213 -3.51 -8.79 -3.74
CA ALA A 213 -3.84 -9.16 -2.35
C ALA A 213 -4.67 -8.08 -1.64
N VAL A 214 -4.29 -6.80 -1.78
CA VAL A 214 -5.06 -5.68 -1.20
C VAL A 214 -6.45 -5.53 -1.88
N SER A 215 -6.55 -5.81 -3.18
CA SER A 215 -7.83 -5.81 -3.89
C SER A 215 -8.72 -6.99 -3.48
N MET A 216 -8.14 -8.17 -3.28
CA MET A 216 -8.82 -9.36 -2.76
C MET A 216 -9.32 -9.11 -1.35
N LEU A 217 -8.54 -8.46 -0.48
CA LEU A 217 -8.99 -8.06 0.85
C LEU A 217 -10.18 -7.09 0.80
N ARG A 218 -10.14 -6.09 -0.10
CA ARG A 218 -11.28 -5.17 -0.30
C ARG A 218 -12.53 -5.90 -0.73
N VAL A 219 -12.42 -6.80 -1.71
CA VAL A 219 -13.55 -7.59 -2.19
C VAL A 219 -14.07 -8.50 -1.09
N ALA A 220 -13.19 -9.17 -0.35
CA ALA A 220 -13.55 -10.01 0.78
C ALA A 220 -14.30 -9.25 1.88
N MET A 221 -13.84 -8.04 2.23
CA MET A 221 -14.56 -7.14 3.15
C MET A 221 -15.94 -6.77 2.61
N GLY A 222 -16.04 -6.42 1.33
CA GLY A 222 -17.33 -6.06 0.73
C GLY A 222 -18.31 -7.23 0.65
N VAL A 223 -17.82 -8.44 0.36
CA VAL A 223 -18.63 -9.67 0.37
C VAL A 223 -19.12 -10.00 1.77
N SER A 224 -18.23 -9.92 2.78
CA SER A 224 -18.58 -10.17 4.19
C SER A 224 -19.65 -9.17 4.68
N LEU A 225 -19.51 -7.87 4.38
CA LEU A 225 -20.54 -6.88 4.73
C LEU A 225 -21.89 -7.13 4.07
N ILE A 226 -21.90 -7.51 2.78
CA ILE A 226 -23.15 -7.87 2.10
C ILE A 226 -23.75 -9.13 2.71
N ALA A 227 -22.94 -10.14 3.03
CA ALA A 227 -23.41 -11.37 3.66
C ALA A 227 -24.10 -11.05 4.99
N VAL A 228 -23.43 -10.33 5.90
CA VAL A 228 -23.98 -9.90 7.20
C VAL A 228 -25.28 -9.10 7.04
N ALA A 229 -25.30 -8.14 6.11
CA ALA A 229 -26.50 -7.34 5.86
C ALA A 229 -27.69 -8.20 5.42
N LEU A 230 -27.43 -9.18 4.54
CA LEU A 230 -28.47 -10.06 4.02
C LEU A 230 -28.94 -11.05 5.08
N THR A 231 -28.03 -11.70 5.80
CA THR A 231 -28.33 -12.80 6.71
C THR A 231 -28.83 -12.35 8.08
N GLU A 232 -28.46 -11.15 8.53
CA GLU A 232 -28.83 -10.66 9.86
C GLU A 232 -29.96 -9.63 9.86
N LYS A 233 -30.23 -8.98 8.72
CA LYS A 233 -31.11 -7.78 8.67
C LYS A 233 -32.15 -7.84 7.55
N ILE A 234 -31.72 -8.07 6.30
CA ILE A 234 -32.62 -7.99 5.13
C ILE A 234 -33.47 -9.27 4.99
N TRP A 235 -32.86 -10.45 5.01
CA TRP A 235 -33.55 -11.75 4.93
C TRP A 235 -33.93 -12.33 6.29
N ASN A 236 -33.51 -11.68 7.37
CA ASN A 236 -33.84 -12.09 8.73
C ASN A 236 -34.18 -10.87 9.62
N PRO A 237 -35.27 -10.15 9.32
CA PRO A 237 -35.62 -8.95 10.08
C PRO A 237 -36.02 -9.27 11.52
N ASP A 238 -36.57 -10.47 11.77
CA ASP A 238 -36.99 -10.91 13.09
C ASP A 238 -35.79 -10.96 14.06
N LEU A 239 -34.62 -11.36 13.57
CA LEU A 239 -33.38 -11.34 14.35
C LEU A 239 -32.97 -9.92 14.74
N GLY A 240 -32.99 -8.98 13.79
CA GLY A 240 -32.69 -7.56 14.06
C GLY A 240 -33.69 -6.90 15.00
N LEU A 241 -34.97 -7.23 14.87
CA LEU A 241 -36.04 -6.74 15.75
C LEU A 241 -35.91 -7.31 17.17
N ALA A 242 -35.56 -8.59 17.32
CA ALA A 242 -35.30 -9.20 18.62
C ALA A 242 -34.12 -8.53 19.34
N PHE A 243 -33.06 -8.17 18.60
CA PHE A 243 -31.95 -7.41 19.17
C PHE A 243 -32.35 -5.99 19.60
N LEU A 244 -33.16 -5.28 18.80
CA LEU A 244 -33.68 -3.97 19.20
C LEU A 244 -34.65 -4.05 20.39
N ALA A 245 -35.41 -5.15 20.52
CA ALA A 245 -36.29 -5.35 21.66
C ALA A 245 -35.51 -5.46 22.99
N ASP A 246 -34.30 -6.05 22.96
CA ASP A 246 -33.39 -6.10 24.12
C ASP A 246 -32.66 -4.76 24.35
N ARG A 247 -32.56 -3.92 23.31
CA ARG A 247 -31.76 -2.68 23.28
C ARG A 247 -32.51 -1.53 22.58
N PRO A 248 -33.67 -1.09 23.09
CA PRO A 248 -34.51 -0.08 22.43
C PRO A 248 -33.81 1.28 22.28
N GLU A 249 -32.84 1.58 23.15
CA GLU A 249 -32.02 2.79 23.10
C GLU A 249 -31.18 2.96 21.82
N LEU A 250 -30.96 1.88 21.07
CA LEU A 250 -30.17 1.92 19.83
C LEU A 250 -30.93 2.60 18.68
N ASN A 251 -32.26 2.54 18.68
CA ASN A 251 -33.07 3.32 17.75
C ASN A 251 -33.21 4.77 18.24
N VAL A 252 -32.12 5.53 18.09
CA VAL A 252 -32.05 6.95 18.45
C VAL A 252 -33.09 7.81 17.72
N PHE A 253 -33.59 7.37 16.56
CA PHE A 253 -34.63 8.10 15.82
C PHE A 253 -35.99 7.97 16.51
N HIS A 254 -36.38 6.76 16.89
CA HIS A 254 -37.63 6.53 17.60
C HIS A 254 -37.55 7.02 19.05
N GLY A 255 -36.46 6.71 19.76
CA GLY A 255 -36.26 7.06 21.16
C GLY A 255 -35.83 8.51 21.40
N ALA A 256 -34.57 8.83 21.11
CA ALA A 256 -33.96 10.10 21.50
C ALA A 256 -34.42 11.32 20.68
N LEU A 257 -34.69 11.13 19.39
CA LEU A 257 -35.12 12.19 18.46
C LEU A 257 -36.64 12.30 18.33
N GLY A 258 -37.40 11.38 18.93
CA GLY A 258 -38.87 11.41 18.94
C GLY A 258 -39.48 11.41 17.54
N ILE A 259 -38.94 10.63 16.60
CA ILE A 259 -39.41 10.50 15.22
C ILE A 259 -40.29 9.23 15.12
N PRO A 260 -41.61 9.31 15.36
CA PRO A 260 -42.46 8.14 15.54
C PRO A 260 -42.64 7.31 14.27
N TRP A 261 -42.45 7.90 13.09
CA TRP A 261 -42.57 7.20 11.81
C TRP A 261 -41.33 6.35 11.47
N PHE A 262 -40.19 6.54 12.15
CA PHE A 262 -38.99 5.74 11.95
C PHE A 262 -39.00 4.53 12.88
N THR A 263 -39.75 3.51 12.48
CA THR A 263 -39.98 2.28 13.26
C THR A 263 -38.71 1.43 13.40
N ASP A 264 -38.72 0.48 14.34
CA ASP A 264 -37.62 -0.48 14.52
C ASP A 264 -37.36 -1.32 13.27
N ASP A 265 -38.41 -1.70 12.53
CA ASP A 265 -38.27 -2.39 11.26
C ASP A 265 -37.60 -1.52 10.19
N LEU A 266 -37.94 -0.23 10.12
CA LEU A 266 -37.27 0.73 9.24
C LEU A 266 -35.82 0.96 9.67
N PHE A 267 -35.52 0.93 10.96
CA PHE A 267 -34.16 1.00 11.48
C PHE A 267 -33.34 -0.22 11.04
N VAL A 268 -33.82 -1.44 11.26
CA VAL A 268 -33.15 -2.70 10.86
C VAL A 268 -32.98 -2.77 9.34
N LEU A 269 -33.99 -2.34 8.58
CA LEU A 269 -33.89 -2.28 7.13
C LEU A 269 -32.84 -1.24 6.69
N SER A 270 -32.86 -0.03 7.24
CA SER A 270 -31.89 1.03 6.93
C SER A 270 -30.46 0.61 7.27
N ALA A 271 -30.29 -0.13 8.36
CA ALA A 271 -29.05 -0.75 8.78
C ALA A 271 -28.50 -1.71 7.72
N GLY A 272 -29.31 -2.70 7.31
CA GLY A 272 -28.94 -3.67 6.30
C GLY A 272 -28.66 -3.03 4.94
N LEU A 273 -29.49 -2.07 4.51
CA LEU A 273 -29.26 -1.34 3.25
C LEU A 273 -27.93 -0.56 3.28
N THR A 274 -27.57 0.03 4.42
CA THR A 274 -26.31 0.77 4.58
C THR A 274 -25.11 -0.16 4.49
N GLU A 275 -25.10 -1.27 5.25
CA GLU A 275 -24.04 -2.27 5.21
C GLU A 275 -23.81 -2.82 3.79
N ALA A 276 -24.91 -3.18 3.13
CA ALA A 276 -24.84 -3.78 1.82
C ALA A 276 -24.46 -2.76 0.72
N ALA A 277 -24.87 -1.50 0.86
CA ALA A 277 -24.40 -0.41 0.00
C ALA A 277 -22.90 -0.16 0.18
N ILE A 278 -22.40 -0.14 1.42
CA ILE A 278 -20.97 -0.05 1.72
C ILE A 278 -20.22 -1.23 1.12
N GLY A 279 -20.73 -2.46 1.28
CA GLY A 279 -20.12 -3.64 0.69
C GLY A 279 -20.06 -3.58 -0.84
N ALA A 280 -21.12 -3.13 -1.50
CA ALA A 280 -21.14 -2.93 -2.95
C ALA A 280 -20.17 -1.83 -3.41
N MET A 281 -20.10 -0.70 -2.69
CA MET A 281 -19.12 0.35 -2.94
C MET A 281 -17.69 -0.16 -2.77
N LEU A 282 -17.42 -0.95 -1.72
CA LEU A 282 -16.13 -1.62 -1.55
C LEU A 282 -15.86 -2.57 -2.71
N ILE A 283 -16.77 -3.43 -3.15
CA ILE A 283 -16.54 -4.34 -4.29
C ILE A 283 -16.28 -3.57 -5.60
N SER A 284 -16.94 -2.43 -5.81
CA SER A 284 -16.76 -1.60 -7.01
C SER A 284 -15.33 -1.06 -7.18
N GLY A 285 -14.60 -0.87 -6.07
CA GLY A 285 -13.27 -0.26 -6.09
C GLY A 285 -13.26 1.23 -6.47
N ILE A 286 -14.43 1.88 -6.53
CA ILE A 286 -14.54 3.30 -6.77
C ILE A 286 -14.24 4.03 -5.47
N MET A 287 -13.23 4.91 -5.46
CA MET A 287 -12.86 5.75 -4.31
C MET A 287 -12.83 5.01 -2.94
N PRO A 288 -12.14 3.86 -2.82
CA PRO A 288 -12.21 3.01 -1.63
C PRO A 288 -11.78 3.73 -0.35
N ARG A 289 -10.84 4.67 -0.42
CA ARG A 289 -10.45 5.50 0.73
C ARG A 289 -11.59 6.34 1.27
N LEU A 290 -12.43 6.89 0.39
CA LEU A 290 -13.60 7.68 0.81
C LEU A 290 -14.65 6.79 1.45
N VAL A 291 -14.87 5.60 0.90
CA VAL A 291 -15.77 4.59 1.49
C VAL A 291 -15.29 4.21 2.89
N ILE A 292 -14.00 3.90 3.07
CA ILE A 292 -13.41 3.57 4.37
C ILE A 292 -13.50 4.75 5.36
N LEU A 293 -13.28 5.99 4.91
CA LEU A 293 -13.48 7.18 5.75
C LEU A 293 -14.93 7.31 6.19
N GLY A 294 -15.88 7.09 5.28
CA GLY A 294 -17.32 7.10 5.59
C GLY A 294 -17.72 6.02 6.59
N MET A 295 -17.09 4.84 6.52
CA MET A 295 -17.29 3.75 7.47
C MET A 295 -16.76 4.06 8.87
N TRP A 296 -15.75 4.94 9.01
CA TRP A 296 -15.04 5.11 10.27
C TRP A 296 -15.95 5.58 11.41
N LEU A 297 -16.86 6.51 11.12
CA LEU A 297 -17.75 7.09 12.11
C LEU A 297 -18.82 6.07 12.59
N PRO A 298 -19.61 5.42 11.72
CA PRO A 298 -20.57 4.39 12.14
C PRO A 298 -19.95 3.25 12.95
N PHE A 299 -18.81 2.69 12.52
CA PHE A 299 -18.16 1.60 13.24
C PHE A 299 -17.57 2.00 14.60
N HIS A 300 -17.31 3.29 14.84
CA HIS A 300 -16.80 3.76 16.15
C HIS A 300 -17.90 4.20 17.11
N LEU A 301 -19.04 4.67 16.59
CA LEU A 301 -20.14 5.16 17.42
C LEU A 301 -20.87 4.03 18.17
N GLY A 302 -20.83 2.79 17.69
CA GLY A 302 -21.37 1.64 18.42
C GLY A 302 -20.52 1.20 19.62
N ILE A 303 -19.20 1.49 19.62
CA ILE A 303 -18.25 1.00 20.64
C ILE A 303 -18.60 1.43 22.07
N PRO A 304 -19.01 2.69 22.35
CA PRO A 304 -19.35 3.10 23.72
C PRO A 304 -20.67 2.54 24.24
N VAL A 305 -21.56 2.10 23.33
CA VAL A 305 -22.95 1.73 23.65
C VAL A 305 -23.14 0.22 23.66
N LEU A 306 -22.32 -0.53 22.91
CA LEU A 306 -22.40 -1.98 22.79
C LEU A 306 -21.36 -2.67 23.70
N PRO A 307 -21.59 -3.93 24.12
CA PRO A 307 -20.66 -4.69 24.95
C PRO A 307 -19.26 -4.81 24.35
N ALA A 308 -18.25 -5.05 25.18
CA ALA A 308 -16.86 -5.21 24.74
C ALA A 308 -16.65 -6.30 23.67
N GLN A 309 -17.57 -7.27 23.58
CA GLN A 309 -17.60 -8.27 22.52
C GLN A 309 -17.72 -7.64 21.13
N GLU A 310 -18.47 -6.54 21.01
CA GLU A 310 -18.58 -5.78 19.77
C GLU A 310 -17.23 -5.23 19.32
N LEU A 311 -16.52 -4.57 20.25
CA LEU A 311 -15.21 -4.00 19.98
C LEU A 311 -14.22 -5.08 19.55
N ILE A 312 -14.19 -6.20 20.28
CA ILE A 312 -13.24 -7.29 20.03
C ILE A 312 -13.51 -7.93 18.67
N GLY A 313 -14.77 -8.23 18.34
CA GLY A 313 -15.11 -8.81 17.05
C GLY A 313 -14.89 -7.87 15.86
N HIS A 314 -14.93 -6.55 16.08
CA HIS A 314 -14.62 -5.55 15.06
C HIS A 314 -13.12 -5.24 14.91
N LEU A 315 -12.23 -5.73 15.79
CA LEU A 315 -10.79 -5.50 15.66
C LEU A 315 -10.23 -5.92 14.29
N PRO A 316 -10.50 -7.12 13.76
CA PRO A 316 -10.05 -7.50 12.42
C PRO A 316 -10.53 -6.49 11.35
N ILE A 317 -11.79 -6.05 11.42
CA ILE A 317 -12.38 -5.06 10.51
C ILE A 317 -11.62 -3.73 10.59
N PHE A 318 -11.30 -3.23 11.80
CA PHE A 318 -10.50 -2.02 11.95
C PHE A 318 -9.08 -2.16 11.40
N GLY A 319 -8.49 -3.36 11.48
CA GLY A 319 -7.20 -3.67 10.84
C GLY A 319 -7.28 -3.57 9.32
N VAL A 320 -8.35 -4.12 8.74
CA VAL A 320 -8.63 -4.07 7.30
C VAL A 320 -8.90 -2.63 6.85
N MET A 321 -9.76 -1.90 7.56
CA MET A 321 -10.03 -0.49 7.28
C MET A 321 -8.75 0.34 7.29
N TYR A 322 -7.89 0.16 8.29
CA TYR A 322 -6.59 0.84 8.35
C TYR A 322 -5.73 0.53 7.12
N LEU A 323 -5.57 -0.77 6.77
CA LEU A 323 -4.78 -1.19 5.61
C LEU A 323 -5.36 -0.63 4.30
N LEU A 324 -6.67 -0.72 4.10
CA LEU A 324 -7.34 -0.25 2.89
C LEU A 324 -7.31 1.28 2.78
N PHE A 325 -7.38 2.00 3.89
CA PHE A 325 -7.23 3.46 3.93
C PHE A 325 -5.83 3.89 3.48
N VAL A 326 -4.79 3.33 4.10
CA VAL A 326 -3.42 3.74 3.80
C VAL A 326 -2.97 3.26 2.42
N ARG A 327 -3.33 2.04 2.01
CA ARG A 327 -2.88 1.48 0.72
C ARG A 327 -3.77 1.82 -0.46
N GLY A 328 -5.06 2.09 -0.23
CA GLY A 328 -6.03 2.31 -1.31
C GLY A 328 -6.18 1.07 -2.20
N SER A 329 -7.26 0.33 -2.02
CA SER A 329 -7.54 -0.87 -2.81
C SER A 329 -8.05 -0.55 -4.21
N GLY A 330 -7.13 -0.23 -5.11
CA GLY A 330 -7.32 -0.44 -6.54
C GLY A 330 -7.92 0.74 -7.31
N GLU A 331 -7.08 1.38 -8.14
CA GLU A 331 -7.50 1.61 -9.52
C GLU A 331 -7.57 0.25 -10.25
N ALA A 332 -8.53 -0.60 -9.87
CA ALA A 332 -8.99 -1.69 -10.73
C ALA A 332 -9.96 -1.09 -11.76
N GLN A 333 -9.43 -0.25 -12.64
CA GLN A 333 -10.04 0.01 -13.94
C GLN A 333 -8.95 0.46 -14.93
N ARG A 334 -8.42 -0.55 -15.64
CA ARG A 334 -7.66 -0.55 -16.92
C ARG A 334 -6.28 -1.24 -16.85
N ALA A 335 -6.31 -2.54 -16.59
CA ALA A 335 -5.81 -3.50 -17.58
C ALA A 335 -7.06 -4.07 -18.28
N SER A 336 -7.03 -4.25 -19.61
CA SER A 336 -8.07 -4.83 -20.48
C SER A 336 -9.46 -4.17 -20.51
N LEU A 337 -9.63 -3.13 -21.35
CA LEU A 337 -10.72 -2.94 -22.32
C LEU A 337 -10.35 -1.73 -23.21
N PRO A 338 -10.42 -1.84 -24.56
CA PRO A 338 -10.02 -0.78 -25.47
C PRO A 338 -11.12 0.28 -25.53
N SER A 339 -10.88 1.51 -25.08
CA SER A 339 -11.75 2.64 -25.47
C SER A 339 -11.14 4.02 -25.24
N ARG A 340 -11.07 4.71 -26.39
CA ARG A 340 -10.88 6.14 -26.69
C ARG A 340 -9.65 6.81 -26.09
N ARG A 341 -8.62 6.82 -26.94
CA ARG A 341 -7.73 7.97 -27.19
C ARG A 341 -8.54 9.28 -27.03
N ALA A 342 -8.48 9.90 -25.85
CA ALA A 342 -8.13 11.32 -25.85
C ALA A 342 -6.75 11.32 -26.48
N ALA A 343 -6.55 12.05 -27.58
CA ALA A 343 -5.34 12.01 -28.39
C ALA A 343 -4.09 12.06 -27.51
N ILE A 344 -3.56 10.88 -27.18
CA ILE A 344 -2.18 10.73 -26.76
C ILE A 344 -1.45 11.06 -28.06
N PRO A 345 -0.60 12.08 -28.10
CA PRO A 345 0.22 12.33 -29.29
C PRO A 345 0.84 10.99 -29.67
N GLU A 346 0.71 10.57 -30.93
CA GLU A 346 1.13 9.22 -31.36
C GLU A 346 2.63 8.95 -31.10
N ARG A 347 3.40 9.99 -30.78
CA ARG A 347 4.73 9.92 -30.18
C ARG A 347 4.75 10.59 -28.80
N ARG A 348 5.28 9.87 -27.80
CA ARG A 348 5.79 10.52 -26.58
C ARG A 348 7.17 11.08 -26.87
N THR A 349 7.44 12.31 -26.46
CA THR A 349 8.77 12.91 -26.52
C THR A 349 9.68 12.19 -25.52
N ARG A 350 10.75 11.56 -26.02
CA ARG A 350 11.72 10.81 -25.23
C ARG A 350 12.94 11.66 -24.95
N ILE A 351 13.19 11.94 -23.68
CA ILE A 351 14.40 12.63 -23.23
C ILE A 351 15.29 11.58 -22.56
N VAL A 352 16.45 11.31 -23.15
CA VAL A 352 17.43 10.38 -22.59
C VAL A 352 18.56 11.20 -22.00
N ILE A 353 18.89 10.92 -20.73
CA ILE A 353 20.00 11.50 -20.00
C ILE A 353 21.03 10.41 -19.80
N VAL A 354 22.26 10.65 -20.23
CA VAL A 354 23.37 9.71 -20.06
C VAL A 354 24.29 10.22 -18.96
N GLY A 355 24.39 9.48 -17.86
CA GLY A 355 25.24 9.77 -16.70
C GLY A 355 24.44 10.09 -15.43
N GLY A 356 24.72 9.34 -14.35
CA GLY A 356 24.09 9.51 -13.02
C GLY A 356 24.83 10.45 -12.05
N GLY A 357 25.68 11.35 -12.57
CA GLY A 357 26.40 12.35 -11.77
C GLY A 357 25.57 13.62 -11.51
N PHE A 358 26.22 14.67 -10.99
CA PHE A 358 25.58 15.96 -10.68
C PHE A 358 24.76 16.51 -11.85
N GLY A 359 25.35 16.66 -13.03
CA GLY A 359 24.67 17.23 -14.19
C GLY A 359 23.44 16.43 -14.62
N GLY A 360 23.58 15.11 -14.73
CA GLY A 360 22.49 14.24 -15.17
C GLY A 360 21.34 14.17 -14.16
N VAL A 361 21.66 14.02 -12.86
CA VAL A 361 20.64 13.95 -11.81
C VAL A 361 19.93 15.27 -11.62
N THR A 362 20.66 16.39 -11.58
CA THR A 362 20.04 17.72 -11.47
C THR A 362 19.15 18.03 -12.67
N THR A 363 19.57 17.61 -13.88
CA THR A 363 18.73 17.73 -15.09
C THR A 363 17.47 16.88 -14.97
N ALA A 364 17.60 15.61 -14.57
CA ALA A 364 16.46 14.71 -14.37
C ALA A 364 15.46 15.31 -13.36
N GLU A 365 15.93 15.76 -12.20
CA GLU A 365 15.08 16.41 -11.20
C GLU A 365 14.37 17.66 -11.73
N HIS A 366 15.07 18.47 -12.53
CA HIS A 366 14.46 19.64 -13.15
C HIS A 366 13.35 19.23 -14.12
N LEU A 367 13.61 18.24 -14.98
CA LEU A 367 12.61 17.71 -15.90
C LEU A 367 11.44 17.04 -15.18
N GLU A 368 11.65 16.39 -14.03
CA GLU A 368 10.54 15.88 -13.20
C GLU A 368 9.67 17.02 -12.66
N ARG A 369 10.27 18.14 -12.22
CA ARG A 369 9.51 19.30 -11.74
C ARG A 369 8.69 19.94 -12.85
N VAL A 370 9.23 20.00 -14.07
CA VAL A 370 8.56 20.63 -15.22
C VAL A 370 7.52 19.70 -15.85
N PHE A 371 7.85 18.42 -16.05
CA PHE A 371 7.06 17.48 -16.85
C PHE A 371 6.53 16.26 -16.08
N GLY A 372 6.72 16.14 -14.76
CA GLY A 372 6.40 14.91 -14.00
C GLY A 372 4.93 14.46 -14.03
N ASN A 373 4.00 15.35 -14.39
CA ASN A 373 2.59 15.04 -14.60
C ASN A 373 2.19 14.92 -16.09
N ASP A 374 3.08 15.30 -17.01
CA ASP A 374 2.85 15.25 -18.45
C ASP A 374 3.23 13.87 -19.01
N ARG A 375 2.21 13.11 -19.42
CA ARG A 375 2.40 11.76 -19.97
C ARG A 375 2.88 11.75 -21.41
N SER A 376 2.96 12.90 -22.06
CA SER A 376 3.53 13.05 -23.40
C SER A 376 5.06 13.08 -23.38
N VAL A 377 5.70 13.28 -22.22
CA VAL A 377 7.16 13.28 -22.06
C VAL A 377 7.59 12.07 -21.23
N VAL A 378 8.64 11.39 -21.68
CA VAL A 378 9.28 10.30 -20.95
C VAL A 378 10.74 10.64 -20.76
N VAL A 379 11.19 10.70 -19.51
CA VAL A 379 12.59 10.95 -19.16
C VAL A 379 13.22 9.63 -18.72
N THR A 380 14.34 9.27 -19.34
CA THR A 380 15.14 8.09 -18.98
C THR A 380 16.55 8.53 -18.62
N LEU A 381 17.04 8.16 -17.43
CA LEU A 381 18.43 8.35 -17.03
C LEU A 381 19.17 7.01 -17.09
N ILE A 382 20.21 6.95 -17.90
CA ILE A 382 21.08 5.78 -18.08
C ILE A 382 22.38 6.03 -17.32
N SER A 383 22.78 5.09 -16.47
CA SER A 383 24.02 5.19 -15.68
C SER A 383 24.57 3.80 -15.40
N ASP A 384 25.90 3.65 -15.41
CA ASP A 384 26.56 2.40 -15.04
C ASP A 384 26.47 2.12 -13.52
N ASN A 385 26.36 3.19 -12.74
CA ASN A 385 26.13 3.19 -11.31
C ASN A 385 24.65 3.41 -10.96
N ASN A 386 24.18 2.76 -9.89
CA ASN A 386 22.81 2.87 -9.39
C ASN A 386 22.60 4.00 -8.35
N ALA A 387 23.67 4.72 -8.02
CA ALA A 387 23.70 5.78 -7.03
C ALA A 387 24.48 6.99 -7.56
N MET A 388 24.06 8.18 -7.12
CA MET A 388 24.80 9.42 -7.29
C MET A 388 25.79 9.55 -6.12
N VAL A 389 27.06 9.80 -6.43
CA VAL A 389 28.11 10.06 -5.45
C VAL A 389 28.32 11.56 -5.32
N PHE A 390 28.31 12.07 -4.09
CA PHE A 390 28.68 13.45 -3.79
C PHE A 390 30.20 13.56 -3.76
N THR A 391 30.79 13.72 -4.95
CA THR A 391 32.25 13.68 -5.15
C THR A 391 33.10 14.64 -4.30
N PRO A 392 32.61 15.81 -3.84
CA PRO A 392 33.40 16.66 -2.94
C PRO A 392 33.82 16.00 -1.62
N PHE A 393 33.12 14.96 -1.15
CA PHE A 393 33.50 14.24 0.07
C PHE A 393 34.32 12.96 -0.18
N LEU A 394 34.80 12.73 -1.40
CA LEU A 394 35.73 11.62 -1.66
C LEU A 394 37.02 11.68 -0.81
N PRO A 395 37.62 12.87 -0.53
CA PRO A 395 38.84 12.95 0.28
C PRO A 395 38.63 12.39 1.70
N ASP A 396 37.50 12.74 2.33
CA ASP A 396 37.14 12.24 3.66
C ASP A 396 36.91 10.73 3.69
N VAL A 397 36.38 10.15 2.61
CA VAL A 397 36.26 8.68 2.50
C VAL A 397 37.63 8.03 2.34
N ALA A 398 38.53 8.61 1.54
CA ALA A 398 39.89 8.11 1.36
C ALA A 398 40.72 8.17 2.66
N ALA A 399 40.50 9.21 3.47
CA ALA A 399 41.10 9.34 4.80
C ALA A 399 40.40 8.49 5.89
N GLY A 400 39.29 7.81 5.58
CA GLY A 400 38.52 7.04 6.56
C GLY A 400 37.72 7.89 7.57
N ARG A 401 37.57 9.20 7.34
CA ARG A 401 36.77 10.12 8.16
C ARG A 401 35.27 9.98 7.91
N LEU A 402 34.89 9.53 6.72
CA LEU A 402 33.50 9.27 6.34
C LEU A 402 33.31 7.85 5.78
N GLU A 403 32.15 7.27 6.09
CA GLU A 403 31.71 6.01 5.50
C GLU A 403 31.27 6.22 4.04
N PRO A 404 31.60 5.30 3.10
CA PRO A 404 31.23 5.42 1.69
C PRO A 404 29.74 5.61 1.44
N THR A 405 28.90 5.01 2.28
CA THR A 405 27.43 5.09 2.19
C THR A 405 26.89 6.46 2.57
N ALA A 406 27.62 7.26 3.34
CA ALA A 406 27.21 8.61 3.76
C ALA A 406 27.20 9.60 2.59
N ILE A 407 27.96 9.33 1.52
CA ILE A 407 28.13 10.22 0.37
C ILE A 407 27.49 9.67 -0.92
N SER A 408 26.75 8.57 -0.81
CA SER A 408 26.12 7.87 -1.93
C SER A 408 24.61 7.84 -1.78
N THR A 409 23.87 8.33 -2.78
CA THR A 409 22.40 8.36 -2.77
C THR A 409 21.84 7.57 -3.94
N SER A 410 20.92 6.63 -3.67
CA SER A 410 20.26 5.85 -4.72
C SER A 410 19.54 6.74 -5.74
N LEU A 411 19.85 6.57 -7.03
CA LEU A 411 19.21 7.30 -8.13
C LEU A 411 17.71 7.06 -8.16
N ARG A 412 17.29 5.81 -7.89
CA ARG A 412 15.87 5.40 -7.87
C ARG A 412 15.10 5.96 -6.67
N ALA A 413 15.78 6.20 -5.55
CA ALA A 413 15.15 6.83 -4.40
C ALA A 413 15.00 8.36 -4.61
N ARG A 414 15.94 8.95 -5.34
CA ARG A 414 16.00 10.40 -5.61
C ARG A 414 15.07 10.83 -6.74
N LEU A 415 14.99 10.05 -7.82
CA LEU A 415 14.18 10.33 -9.01
C LEU A 415 12.90 9.48 -9.00
N ARG A 416 11.73 10.12 -9.05
CA ARG A 416 10.43 9.44 -8.86
C ARG A 416 9.64 9.22 -10.14
N HIS A 417 9.86 10.07 -11.13
CA HIS A 417 9.14 10.07 -12.42
C HIS A 417 10.05 9.71 -13.60
N THR A 418 11.36 9.80 -13.41
CA THR A 418 12.40 9.41 -14.37
C THR A 418 12.61 7.91 -14.34
N ILE A 419 12.68 7.29 -15.52
CA ILE A 419 13.07 5.89 -15.65
C ILE A 419 14.57 5.80 -15.44
N VAL A 420 15.01 5.14 -14.36
CA VAL A 420 16.44 4.88 -14.13
C VAL A 420 16.80 3.53 -14.74
N MET A 421 17.69 3.54 -15.73
CA MET A 421 18.24 2.37 -16.41
C MET A 421 19.71 2.19 -16.01
N ARG A 422 20.05 1.00 -15.50
CA ARG A 422 21.44 0.67 -15.20
C ARG A 422 22.08 0.07 -16.45
N GLY A 423 23.25 0.57 -16.83
CA GLY A 423 24.03 0.02 -17.94
C GLY A 423 25.11 0.99 -18.40
N ARG A 424 26.12 0.45 -19.07
CA ARG A 424 27.22 1.21 -19.66
C ARG A 424 26.83 1.64 -21.07
N VAL A 425 26.90 2.93 -21.37
CA VAL A 425 26.72 3.39 -22.75
C VAL A 425 27.96 3.06 -23.56
N THR A 426 27.79 2.30 -24.63
CA THR A 426 28.88 1.84 -25.53
C THR A 426 28.87 2.55 -26.88
N GLY A 427 27.73 3.13 -27.26
CA GLY A 427 27.58 3.83 -28.54
C GLY A 427 26.40 4.79 -28.50
N ILE A 428 26.49 5.86 -29.29
CA ILE A 428 25.41 6.82 -29.50
C ILE A 428 25.29 7.04 -31.00
N ASP A 429 24.15 6.64 -31.56
CA ASP A 429 23.79 6.89 -32.95
C ASP A 429 22.92 8.15 -33.00
N LEU A 430 23.49 9.25 -33.51
CA LEU A 430 22.78 10.52 -33.66
C LEU A 430 21.89 10.56 -34.92
N GLU A 431 22.17 9.72 -35.91
CA GLU A 431 21.42 9.66 -37.17
C GLU A 431 20.10 8.92 -36.95
N HIS A 432 20.16 7.73 -36.35
CA HIS A 432 19.00 6.91 -35.99
C HIS A 432 18.40 7.27 -34.61
N ARG A 433 19.08 8.14 -33.86
CA ARG A 433 18.69 8.64 -32.53
C ARG A 433 18.51 7.52 -31.50
N GLY A 434 19.53 6.68 -31.39
CA GLY A 434 19.61 5.56 -30.45
C GLY A 434 20.83 5.64 -29.53
N VAL A 435 20.68 5.23 -28.28
CA VAL A 435 21.80 5.03 -27.34
C VAL A 435 21.95 3.54 -27.09
N GLN A 436 23.12 2.98 -27.36
CA GLN A 436 23.43 1.58 -27.06
C GLN A 436 23.87 1.45 -25.61
N VAL A 437 23.21 0.56 -24.86
CA VAL A 437 23.40 0.36 -23.44
C VAL A 437 23.73 -1.11 -23.19
N ALA A 438 24.95 -1.39 -22.74
CA ALA A 438 25.38 -2.72 -22.35
C ALA A 438 25.12 -2.96 -20.85
N LEU A 439 24.53 -4.10 -20.53
CA LEU A 439 24.43 -4.64 -19.17
C LEU A 439 24.60 -6.15 -19.23
N ASP A 440 25.62 -6.67 -18.54
CA ASP A 440 26.02 -8.08 -18.61
C ASP A 440 26.21 -8.52 -20.08
N ASP A 441 25.55 -9.59 -20.53
CA ASP A 441 25.62 -10.09 -21.91
C ASP A 441 24.56 -9.46 -22.84
N SER A 442 23.80 -8.47 -22.37
CA SER A 442 22.74 -7.80 -23.13
C SER A 442 23.15 -6.42 -23.61
N VAL A 443 22.76 -6.08 -24.84
CA VAL A 443 22.89 -4.74 -25.41
C VAL A 443 21.50 -4.28 -25.82
N ASP A 444 21.01 -3.24 -25.15
CA ASP A 444 19.74 -2.60 -25.45
C ASP A 444 19.98 -1.33 -26.26
N GLU A 445 19.07 -1.02 -27.19
CA GLU A 445 19.05 0.27 -27.88
C GLU A 445 17.91 1.14 -27.31
N VAL A 446 18.28 2.28 -26.75
CA VAL A 446 17.34 3.24 -26.13
C VAL A 446 17.15 4.43 -27.06
N PRO A 447 15.99 4.56 -27.71
CA PRO A 447 15.76 5.64 -28.66
C PRO A 447 15.41 6.94 -27.96
N PHE A 448 15.83 8.07 -28.54
CA PHE A 448 15.62 9.40 -27.98
C PHE A 448 15.09 10.40 -29.01
N ASP A 449 14.42 11.44 -28.52
CA ASP A 449 14.11 12.65 -29.30
C ASP A 449 15.00 13.81 -28.84
N HIS A 450 15.34 13.84 -27.55
CA HIS A 450 16.37 14.71 -26.97
C HIS A 450 17.36 13.88 -26.16
N LEU A 451 18.64 14.20 -26.32
CA LEU A 451 19.75 13.56 -25.62
C LEU A 451 20.46 14.58 -24.74
N VAL A 452 20.66 14.26 -23.47
CA VAL A 452 21.45 15.03 -22.52
C VAL A 452 22.68 14.21 -22.14
N LEU A 453 23.87 14.77 -22.39
CA LEU A 453 25.14 14.14 -22.06
C LEU A 453 25.67 14.68 -20.74
N GLY A 454 25.64 13.85 -19.70
CA GLY A 454 26.12 14.13 -18.35
C GLY A 454 27.12 13.08 -17.85
N LEU A 455 27.90 12.48 -18.76
CA LEU A 455 28.86 11.39 -18.50
C LEU A 455 30.01 11.79 -17.56
N GLY A 456 30.26 13.08 -17.38
CA GLY A 456 31.40 13.58 -16.62
C GLY A 456 32.72 13.44 -17.40
N ALA A 457 33.81 13.33 -16.67
CA ALA A 457 35.17 13.21 -17.20
C ALA A 457 35.92 12.07 -16.50
N VAL A 458 36.95 11.56 -17.18
CA VAL A 458 37.87 10.54 -16.68
C VAL A 458 39.24 11.14 -16.37
N PRO A 459 40.04 10.52 -15.49
CA PRO A 459 41.45 10.89 -15.28
C PRO A 459 42.24 10.92 -16.59
N ASN A 460 43.19 11.84 -16.69
CA ASN A 460 44.08 11.99 -17.85
C ASN A 460 45.53 11.92 -17.39
N TYR A 461 46.27 10.94 -17.89
CA TYR A 461 47.69 10.71 -17.55
C TYR A 461 48.66 11.37 -18.53
N HIS A 462 48.18 12.24 -19.42
CA HIS A 462 49.00 12.99 -20.39
C HIS A 462 49.94 12.11 -21.23
N GLY A 463 49.51 10.88 -21.55
CA GLY A 463 50.26 9.92 -22.36
C GLY A 463 51.22 9.01 -21.58
N SER A 464 51.34 9.16 -20.25
CA SER A 464 52.18 8.28 -19.43
C SER A 464 51.44 7.00 -19.05
N GLN A 465 51.80 5.88 -19.70
CA GLN A 465 51.27 4.55 -19.36
C GLN A 465 51.74 4.08 -17.98
N THR A 466 53.00 4.35 -17.63
CA THR A 466 53.57 3.97 -16.33
C THR A 466 52.79 4.59 -15.16
N ILE A 467 52.38 5.86 -15.28
CA ILE A 467 51.56 6.48 -14.22
C ILE A 467 50.16 5.85 -14.18
N ALA A 468 49.57 5.52 -15.33
CA ALA A 468 48.27 4.88 -15.39
C ALA A 468 48.25 3.47 -14.75
N GLU A 469 49.38 2.75 -14.81
CA GLU A 469 49.52 1.41 -14.25
C GLU A 469 49.87 1.41 -12.75
N GLU A 470 50.70 2.37 -12.31
CA GLU A 470 51.26 2.39 -10.95
C GLU A 470 50.51 3.33 -9.98
N ALA A 471 49.71 4.28 -10.48
CA ALA A 471 49.01 5.24 -9.62
C ALA A 471 47.57 4.83 -9.30
N PHE A 472 47.07 5.31 -8.16
CA PHE A 472 45.65 5.23 -7.84
C PHE A 472 44.89 6.36 -8.51
N ASP A 473 43.79 6.01 -9.18
CA ASP A 473 42.77 6.98 -9.55
C ASP A 473 42.11 7.58 -8.32
N PHE A 474 41.55 8.77 -8.47
CA PHE A 474 40.77 9.44 -7.43
C PHE A 474 39.56 10.16 -8.04
N LYS A 475 38.61 9.37 -8.56
CA LYS A 475 37.42 9.91 -9.25
C LYS A 475 36.11 9.29 -8.78
N THR A 476 36.16 8.05 -8.31
CA THR A 476 34.99 7.24 -7.93
C THR A 476 35.00 6.91 -6.44
N LEU A 477 33.88 6.41 -5.94
CA LEU A 477 33.80 5.92 -4.57
C LEU A 477 34.73 4.71 -4.34
N GLY A 478 34.87 3.84 -5.35
CA GLY A 478 35.76 2.69 -5.30
C GLY A 478 37.23 3.09 -5.18
N ASP A 479 37.62 4.17 -5.86
CA ASP A 479 38.96 4.74 -5.77
C ASP A 479 39.31 5.18 -4.34
N ALA A 480 38.44 5.97 -3.72
CA ALA A 480 38.65 6.45 -2.35
C ALA A 480 38.78 5.28 -1.36
N VAL A 481 37.93 4.27 -1.48
CA VAL A 481 38.01 3.05 -0.63
C VAL A 481 39.32 2.29 -0.88
N ARG A 482 39.75 2.18 -2.14
CA ARG A 482 41.00 1.51 -2.51
C ARG A 482 42.22 2.23 -1.93
N ILE A 483 42.27 3.55 -2.02
CA ILE A 483 43.33 4.38 -1.42
C ILE A 483 43.35 4.18 0.10
N ARG A 484 42.21 4.28 0.78
CA ARG A 484 42.10 4.08 2.22
C ARG A 484 42.67 2.73 2.66
N ASN A 485 42.21 1.65 2.01
CA ASN A 485 42.63 0.30 2.37
C ASN A 485 44.13 0.09 2.10
N HIS A 486 44.66 0.68 1.03
CA HIS A 486 46.09 0.62 0.73
C HIS A 486 46.94 1.35 1.77
N LEU A 487 46.52 2.54 2.21
CA LEU A 487 47.23 3.28 3.26
C LEU A 487 47.24 2.54 4.59
N ILE A 488 46.11 1.92 4.97
CA ILE A 488 46.03 1.07 6.17
C ILE A 488 47.02 -0.10 6.07
N ASP A 489 47.08 -0.80 4.93
CA ASP A 489 48.06 -1.87 4.70
C ASP A 489 49.51 -1.38 4.82
N LEU A 490 49.82 -0.22 4.24
CA LEU A 490 51.14 0.38 4.34
C LEU A 490 51.51 0.74 5.79
N PHE A 491 50.56 1.23 6.60
CA PHE A 491 50.79 1.51 8.02
C PHE A 491 51.09 0.24 8.82
N GLU A 492 50.33 -0.83 8.63
CA GLU A 492 50.56 -2.13 9.28
C GLU A 492 51.93 -2.71 8.91
N ARG A 493 52.35 -2.57 7.65
CA ARG A 493 53.67 -2.99 7.19
C ARG A 493 54.78 -2.13 7.76
N ALA A 494 54.59 -0.81 7.80
CA ALA A 494 55.56 0.13 8.33
C ALA A 494 55.80 -0.06 9.84
N ASP A 495 54.76 -0.39 10.61
CA ASP A 495 54.86 -0.68 12.05
C ASP A 495 55.81 -1.87 12.34
N ARG A 496 55.85 -2.84 11.42
CA ARG A 496 56.65 -4.06 11.54
C ARG A 496 58.00 -4.00 10.81
N GLU A 497 58.31 -2.91 10.12
CA GLU A 497 59.51 -2.78 9.29
C GLU A 497 60.71 -2.26 10.11
N PRO A 498 61.76 -3.07 10.35
CA PRO A 498 62.93 -2.64 11.11
C PRO A 498 63.79 -1.60 10.38
N ASP A 499 63.92 -1.68 9.05
CA ASP A 499 64.75 -0.75 8.28
C ASP A 499 64.10 0.63 8.21
N ALA A 500 64.79 1.65 8.71
CA ALA A 500 64.29 3.01 8.75
C ALA A 500 64.08 3.63 7.36
N GLU A 501 64.88 3.25 6.37
CA GLU A 501 64.75 3.76 4.99
C GLU A 501 63.52 3.14 4.31
N VAL A 502 63.33 1.83 4.46
CA VAL A 502 62.15 1.12 3.92
C VAL A 502 60.88 1.59 4.60
N ARG A 503 60.91 1.74 5.94
CA ARG A 503 59.78 2.29 6.70
C ARG A 503 59.41 3.70 6.25
N ARG A 504 60.40 4.57 5.98
CA ARG A 504 60.14 5.91 5.43
C ARG A 504 59.49 5.84 4.04
N ALA A 505 59.95 4.94 3.18
CA ALA A 505 59.37 4.75 1.86
C ALA A 505 57.90 4.29 1.94
N LEU A 506 57.57 3.34 2.83
CA LEU A 506 56.19 2.87 3.06
C LEU A 506 55.25 3.99 3.53
N LEU A 507 55.77 4.95 4.30
CA LEU A 507 55.02 6.09 4.84
C LEU A 507 55.03 7.32 3.92
N THR A 508 55.62 7.23 2.73
CA THR A 508 55.68 8.34 1.79
C THR A 508 54.51 8.28 0.82
N VAL A 509 53.61 9.25 0.89
CA VAL A 509 52.48 9.40 -0.04
C VAL A 509 52.74 10.55 -1.00
N VAL A 510 52.59 10.30 -2.30
CA VAL A 510 52.73 11.32 -3.35
C VAL A 510 51.37 11.58 -3.98
N VAL A 511 50.86 12.81 -3.84
CA VAL A 511 49.63 13.25 -4.50
C VAL A 511 50.00 14.09 -5.72
N ALA A 512 49.79 13.53 -6.91
CA ALA A 512 50.09 14.21 -8.16
C ALA A 512 48.94 15.17 -8.57
N GLY A 513 49.14 16.47 -8.35
CA GLY A 513 48.25 17.54 -8.81
C GLY A 513 47.86 18.52 -7.71
N GLY A 514 48.25 19.79 -7.87
CA GLY A 514 47.93 20.87 -6.91
C GLY A 514 46.56 21.54 -7.11
N GLY A 515 45.65 20.89 -7.84
CA GLY A 515 44.28 21.36 -8.00
C GLY A 515 43.42 21.05 -6.78
N PHE A 516 42.15 21.49 -6.80
CA PHE A 516 41.21 21.33 -5.69
C PHE A 516 41.20 19.90 -5.11
N ALA A 517 40.96 18.89 -5.95
CA ALA A 517 40.89 17.49 -5.51
C ALA A 517 42.20 16.96 -4.89
N GLY A 518 43.35 17.36 -5.43
CA GLY A 518 44.64 16.90 -4.93
C GLY A 518 45.05 17.60 -3.63
N VAL A 519 44.77 18.90 -3.50
CA VAL A 519 44.99 19.64 -2.25
C VAL A 519 44.09 19.11 -1.13
N GLU A 520 42.81 18.85 -1.40
CA GLU A 520 41.90 18.27 -0.41
C GLU A 520 42.31 16.86 -0.02
N LEU A 521 42.72 16.01 -0.99
CA LEU A 521 43.19 14.66 -0.69
C LEU A 521 44.46 14.71 0.17
N ALA A 522 45.46 15.50 -0.22
CA ALA A 522 46.69 15.65 0.55
C ALA A 522 46.42 16.15 1.98
N GLY A 523 45.52 17.12 2.13
CA GLY A 523 45.13 17.64 3.44
C GLY A 523 44.29 16.67 4.28
N ALA A 524 43.53 15.77 3.64
CA ALA A 524 42.75 14.75 4.35
C ALA A 524 43.61 13.56 4.82
N LEU A 525 44.67 13.23 4.06
CA LEU A 525 45.57 12.11 4.36
C LEU A 525 46.66 12.45 5.39
N ASN A 526 47.00 13.72 5.52
CA ASN A 526 47.95 14.24 6.51
C ASN A 526 47.27 14.54 7.84
#